data_AF-A0A946V703-F1
#
_entry.id   AF-A0A946V703-F1
#
_cell.length_a   1.000
_cell.length_b   1.000
_cell.length_c   1.000
_cell.angle_alpha   90.00
_cell.angle_beta   90.00
_cell.angle_gamma   90.00
#
_symmetry.space_group_name_H-M   'P 1'
#
loop_
_entity.id
_entity.type
_entity.pdbx_description
1 polymer ?
#
loop_
_entity_poly.entity_id
_entity_poly.type
_entity_poly.pdbx_seq_one_letter_code
_entity_poly.pdbx_strand_id
1 'polypeptide(L)'
;GSKIRADILSPALGHPTGFPVYRNKWAGASAKGDGMGTLHRRYGGCNKQVRAKPYKAQGPEYTALEYFHTYMSNGLEINGPGARK
;
A
#
# COMPACT_ATOMS: atom_id res chain seq x y z
N GLY A 1 -15.53 -9.43 4.53
CA GLY A 1 -15.10 -8.02 4.42
C GLY A 1 -15.95 -7.30 3.39
N SER A 2 -16.14 -5.99 3.56
CA SER A 2 -16.86 -5.14 2.60
C SER A 2 -16.19 -5.18 1.21
N LYS A 3 -16.98 -5.02 0.15
CA LYS A 3 -16.50 -5.10 -1.25
C LYS A 3 -16.59 -3.75 -1.94
N ILE A 4 -15.61 -3.44 -2.78
CA ILE A 4 -15.68 -2.37 -3.76
C ILE A 4 -15.52 -2.99 -5.16
N ARG A 5 -16.62 -3.06 -5.91
CA ARG A 5 -16.68 -3.81 -7.19
C ARG A 5 -16.16 -5.25 -7.01
N ALA A 6 -15.07 -5.62 -7.69
CA ALA A 6 -14.48 -6.96 -7.65
C ALA A 6 -13.42 -7.14 -6.55
N ASP A 7 -13.11 -6.11 -5.76
CA ASP A 7 -12.05 -6.15 -4.75
C ASP A 7 -12.64 -6.21 -3.33
N ILE A 8 -12.07 -7.09 -2.49
CA ILE A 8 -12.39 -7.17 -1.07
C ILE A 8 -11.54 -6.12 -0.34
N LEU A 9 -12.18 -5.26 0.44
CA LEU A 9 -11.49 -4.26 1.24
C LEU A 9 -10.67 -4.96 2.32
N SER A 10 -9.37 -4.71 2.32
CA SER A 10 -8.46 -5.14 3.37
C SER A 10 -8.74 -4.38 4.67
N PRO A 11 -8.45 -5.00 5.83
CA PRO A 11 -8.57 -4.31 7.11
C PRO A 11 -7.67 -3.07 7.12
N ALA A 12 -8.13 -1.99 7.76
CA ALA A 12 -7.31 -0.79 7.92
C ALA A 12 -6.06 -1.08 8.77
N LEU A 13 -6.23 -1.91 9.81
CA LEU A 13 -5.19 -2.38 10.72
C LEU A 13 -4.33 -3.49 10.08
N GLY A 14 -3.01 -3.44 10.29
CA GLY A 14 -2.09 -4.48 9.82
C GLY A 14 -1.71 -4.38 8.33
N HIS A 15 -2.10 -3.31 7.64
CA HIS A 15 -1.60 -3.03 6.30
C HIS A 15 -0.06 -2.97 6.20
N PRO A 16 0.66 -2.22 7.06
CA PRO A 16 2.09 -2.01 6.88
C PRO A 16 2.92 -3.29 7.10
N THR A 17 2.40 -4.27 7.85
CA THR A 17 3.15 -5.51 8.18
C THR A 17 3.51 -6.33 6.95
N GLY A 18 2.70 -6.25 5.88
CA GLY A 18 2.89 -6.99 4.65
C GLY A 18 3.66 -6.24 3.55
N PHE A 19 4.13 -5.02 3.82
CA PHE A 19 4.95 -4.25 2.89
C PHE A 19 6.45 -4.52 3.11
N PRO A 20 7.30 -4.49 2.06
CA PRO A 20 6.97 -4.24 0.65
C PRO A 20 6.15 -5.38 0.04
N VAL A 21 5.31 -5.06 -0.96
CA VAL A 21 4.32 -6.03 -1.49
C VAL A 21 4.49 -6.22 -2.99
N TYR A 22 4.40 -7.46 -3.45
CA TYR A 22 4.25 -7.79 -4.86
C TYR A 22 2.79 -7.69 -5.27
N ARG A 23 2.51 -6.99 -6.38
CA ARG A 23 1.16 -6.88 -6.94
C ARG A 23 1.13 -7.26 -8.41
N ASN A 24 0.24 -8.19 -8.78
CA ASN A 24 0.04 -8.58 -10.18
C ASN A 24 -0.32 -7.38 -11.06
N LYS A 25 -1.16 -6.46 -10.55
CA LYS A 25 -1.48 -5.20 -11.24
C LYS A 25 -0.25 -4.31 -11.49
N TRP A 26 0.72 -4.30 -10.57
CA TRP A 26 1.95 -3.53 -10.75
C TRP A 26 2.90 -4.21 -11.72
N ALA A 27 3.00 -5.54 -11.65
CA ALA A 27 3.80 -6.33 -12.58
C ALA A 27 3.31 -6.17 -14.02
N GLY A 28 1.99 -6.27 -14.25
CA GLY A 28 1.40 -6.08 -15.57
C GLY A 28 1.50 -4.65 -16.12
N ALA A 29 1.81 -3.67 -15.27
CA ALA A 29 2.05 -2.28 -15.69
C ALA A 29 3.54 -1.97 -15.91
N SER A 30 4.44 -2.89 -15.55
CA SER A 30 5.88 -2.72 -15.71
C SER A 30 6.37 -3.39 -16.98
N ALA A 31 7.16 -2.68 -17.77
CA ALA A 31 7.83 -3.24 -18.96
C ALA A 31 8.83 -4.35 -18.61
N LYS A 32 9.30 -4.40 -17.35
CA LYS A 32 10.24 -5.41 -16.84
C LYS A 32 9.54 -6.53 -16.07
N GLY A 33 8.21 -6.50 -15.97
CA GLY A 33 7.42 -7.43 -15.16
C GLY A 33 7.65 -7.28 -13.64
N ASP A 34 8.23 -6.16 -13.17
CA ASP A 34 8.46 -5.93 -11.75
C ASP A 34 7.16 -5.50 -11.02
N GLY A 35 6.71 -6.34 -10.08
CA GLY A 35 5.48 -6.13 -9.33
C GLY A 35 5.66 -5.57 -7.92
N MET A 36 6.90 -5.38 -7.47
CA MET A 36 7.20 -4.93 -6.11
C MET A 36 6.87 -3.45 -5.91
N GLY A 37 6.39 -3.09 -4.73
CA GLY A 37 6.29 -1.69 -4.37
C GLY A 37 6.13 -1.43 -2.89
N THR A 38 6.40 -0.17 -2.55
CA THR A 38 6.45 0.33 -1.19
C THR A 38 5.10 0.85 -0.72
N LEU A 39 5.02 1.11 0.59
CA LEU A 39 3.85 1.74 1.20
C LEU A 39 3.58 3.14 0.62
N HIS A 40 4.64 3.92 0.37
CA HIS A 40 4.54 5.24 -0.29
C HIS A 40 4.02 5.15 -1.74
N ARG A 41 4.40 4.12 -2.51
CA ARG A 41 3.80 3.85 -3.84
C ARG A 41 2.30 3.57 -3.70
N ARG A 42 1.89 2.85 -2.65
CA ARG A 42 0.48 2.59 -2.37
C ARG A 42 -0.28 3.86 -2.00
N TYR A 43 0.27 4.71 -1.12
CA TYR A 43 -0.35 5.99 -0.75
C TYR A 43 -0.59 6.89 -1.97
N GLY A 44 0.42 7.04 -2.82
CA GLY A 44 0.26 7.78 -4.07
C GLY A 44 -0.83 7.21 -4.98
N GLY A 45 -0.96 5.88 -5.03
CA GLY A 45 -2.05 5.21 -5.75
C GLY A 45 -3.44 5.49 -5.15
N CYS A 46 -3.55 5.46 -3.82
CA CYS A 46 -4.80 5.79 -3.11
C CYS A 46 -5.24 7.23 -3.38
N ASN A 47 -4.33 8.20 -3.27
CA ASN A 47 -4.64 9.61 -3.55
C ASN A 47 -5.13 9.82 -4.99
N LYS A 48 -4.49 9.18 -5.98
CA LYS A 48 -4.95 9.23 -7.37
C LYS A 48 -6.37 8.68 -7.54
N GLN A 49 -6.74 7.63 -6.82
CA GLN A 49 -8.07 7.00 -6.93
C GLN A 49 -9.19 7.86 -6.35
N VAL A 50 -8.89 8.70 -5.37
CA VAL A 50 -9.82 9.72 -4.85
C VAL A 50 -9.70 11.06 -5.59
N ARG A 51 -9.01 11.09 -6.76
CA ARG A 51 -8.79 12.28 -7.59
C ARG A 51 -8.02 13.41 -6.90
N ALA A 52 -7.18 13.07 -5.91
CA ALA A 52 -6.27 14.00 -5.25
C ALA A 52 -4.87 13.96 -5.86
N LYS A 53 -4.14 15.09 -5.79
CA LYS A 53 -2.73 15.15 -6.18
C LYS A 53 -1.89 14.37 -5.15
N PRO A 54 -1.07 13.39 -5.56
CA PRO A 54 -0.18 12.68 -4.64
C PRO A 54 0.88 13.61 -4.03
N TYR A 55 1.21 13.38 -2.77
CA TYR A 55 2.39 13.98 -2.13
C TYR A 55 3.67 13.35 -2.69
N LYS A 56 4.80 13.99 -2.40
CA LYS A 56 6.13 13.48 -2.76
C LYS A 56 6.39 12.20 -1.97
N ALA A 57 6.87 11.15 -2.64
CA ALA A 57 7.36 9.96 -1.94
C ALA A 57 8.52 10.35 -1.01
N GLN A 58 8.54 9.81 0.22
CA GLN A 58 9.50 10.22 1.26
C GLN A 58 9.39 11.72 1.66
N GLY A 59 8.29 12.38 1.30
CA GLY A 59 7.94 13.70 1.83
C GLY A 59 7.30 13.61 3.21
N PRO A 60 7.25 14.72 3.96
CA PRO A 60 6.80 14.74 5.35
C PRO A 60 5.38 14.19 5.52
N GLU A 61 4.48 14.40 4.55
CA GLU A 61 3.09 13.95 4.63
C GLU A 61 2.98 12.41 4.59
N TYR A 62 3.71 11.76 3.68
CA TYR A 62 3.67 10.30 3.58
C TYR A 62 4.49 9.63 4.68
N THR A 63 5.60 10.21 5.12
CA THR A 63 6.35 9.69 6.26
C THR A 63 5.52 9.76 7.55
N ALA A 64 4.80 10.86 7.78
CA ALA A 64 3.88 10.96 8.92
C ALA A 64 2.73 9.93 8.84
N LEU A 65 2.18 9.70 7.64
CA LEU A 65 1.13 8.69 7.42
C LEU A 65 1.64 7.26 7.60
N GLU A 66 2.87 6.97 7.14
CA GLU A 66 3.57 5.70 7.38
C GLU A 66 3.76 5.46 8.87
N TYR A 67 4.24 6.46 9.61
CA TYR A 67 4.36 6.38 11.06
C TYR A 67 3.01 6.08 11.73
N PHE A 68 1.96 6.83 11.40
CA PHE A 68 0.63 6.62 11.97
C PHE A 68 0.09 5.21 11.72
N HIS A 69 0.13 4.71 10.49
CA HIS A 69 -0.34 3.36 10.18
C HIS A 69 0.50 2.26 10.85
N THR A 70 1.81 2.47 10.94
CA THR A 70 2.73 1.54 11.62
C THR A 70 2.42 1.50 13.11
N TYR A 71 2.29 2.66 13.74
CA TYR A 71 1.95 2.80 15.15
C TYR A 71 0.60 2.13 15.48
N MET A 72 -0.42 2.34 14.64
CA MET A 72 -1.70 1.66 14.82
C MET A 72 -1.57 0.14 14.75
N SER A 73 -0.61 -0.37 13.98
CA SER A 73 -0.40 -1.81 13.76
C SER A 73 0.59 -2.45 14.74
N ASN A 74 0.93 -1.77 15.84
CA ASN A 74 1.82 -2.30 16.87
C ASN A 74 1.29 -3.60 17.47
N GLY A 75 2.20 -4.55 17.73
CA GLY A 75 1.87 -5.88 18.25
C GLY A 75 1.45 -6.90 17.18
N LEU A 76 1.33 -6.50 15.92
CA LEU A 76 1.14 -7.41 14.80
C LEU A 76 2.48 -7.88 14.25
N GLU A 77 2.55 -9.17 13.89
CA GLU A 77 3.73 -9.77 13.29
C GLU A 77 4.01 -9.20 11.88
N ILE A 78 5.28 -8.89 11.61
CA ILE A 78 5.73 -8.49 10.27
C ILE A 78 5.72 -9.73 9.37
N ASN A 79 5.00 -9.65 8.25
CA ASN A 79 4.80 -10.76 7.32
C ASN A 79 5.09 -10.37 5.85
N GLY A 80 5.89 -9.31 5.66
CA GLY A 80 6.40 -8.89 4.36
C GLY A 80 7.59 -9.73 3.89
N PRO A 81 7.82 -9.87 2.57
CA PRO A 81 7.03 -9.27 1.50
C PRO A 81 5.74 -10.02 1.17
N GLY A 82 4.62 -9.31 1.14
CA GLY A 82 3.33 -9.91 0.81
C GLY A 82 3.11 -10.08 -0.69
N ALA A 83 2.20 -11.00 -1.06
CA ALA A 83 1.66 -11.11 -2.42
C ALA A 83 0.19 -10.69 -2.46
N ARG A 84 -0.18 -9.83 -3.42
CA ARG A 84 -1.55 -9.32 -3.62
C ARG A 84 -1.87 -9.20 -5.12
N LYS A 85 -3.15 -9.01 -5.42
CA LYS A 85 -3.63 -8.71 -6.78
C LYS A 85 -3.15 -7.34 -7.27
#